data_AF-A0A7W0K5Q5-F1
#
_entry.id   AF-A0A7W0K5Q5-F1
#
_cell.length_a   1.000
_cell.length_b   1.000
_cell.length_c   1.000
_cell.angle_alpha   90.00
_cell.angle_beta   90.00
_cell.angle_gamma   90.00
#
_symmetry.space_group_name_H-M   'P 1'
#
loop_
_entity.id
_entity.type
_entity.pdbx_description
1 polymer ?
#
loop_
_entity_poly.entity_id
_entity_poly.type
_entity_poly.pdbx_seq_one_letter_code
_entity_poly.pdbx_strand_id
1 'polypeptide(L)'
;LWSVPAGVSTAVLFARFYELWCQKHLDPADALRDAQRWTRDATNDEKHARFPRLVAPGPDVAEDDLDVWAQARAHRAPYFWAPFVFVGA
;
A
#
# COMPACT_ATOMS: atom_id res chain seq x y z
N LEU A 1 -1.46 -18.79 -4.85
CA LEU A 1 -0.61 -17.62 -4.49
C LEU A 1 0.35 -17.37 -5.64
N TRP A 2 0.53 -16.11 -6.07
CA TRP A 2 1.56 -15.74 -7.08
C TRP A 2 2.67 -14.92 -6.43
N SER A 3 3.86 -14.94 -7.03
CA SER A 3 4.98 -14.13 -6.57
C SER A 3 4.73 -12.65 -6.85
N VAL A 4 4.76 -11.84 -5.80
CA VAL A 4 4.85 -10.39 -5.91
C VAL A 4 6.33 -10.04 -5.75
N PRO A 5 6.98 -9.40 -6.74
CA PRO A 5 8.33 -8.89 -6.58
C PRO A 5 8.41 -8.03 -5.32
N ALA A 6 9.49 -8.16 -4.56
CA ALA A 6 9.76 -7.23 -3.47
C ALA A 6 9.85 -5.82 -4.06
N GLY A 7 8.92 -4.95 -3.67
CA GLY A 7 8.73 -3.64 -4.28
C GLY A 7 7.87 -2.73 -3.41
N VAL A 8 7.65 -1.52 -3.91
CA VAL A 8 6.97 -0.45 -3.16
C VAL A 8 5.58 -0.88 -2.66
N SER A 9 4.80 -1.60 -3.47
CA SER A 9 3.48 -2.09 -3.08
C SER A 9 3.51 -3.01 -1.84
N THR A 10 4.44 -3.97 -1.82
CA THR A 10 4.62 -4.92 -0.72
C THR A 10 5.05 -4.18 0.55
N ALA A 11 5.99 -3.24 0.44
CA ALA A 11 6.46 -2.44 1.57
C ALA A 11 5.33 -1.57 2.16
N VAL A 12 4.54 -0.92 1.30
CA VAL A 12 3.40 -0.09 1.70
C VAL A 12 2.31 -0.91 2.40
N LEU A 13 1.99 -2.09 1.85
CA LEU A 13 0.99 -2.99 2.44
C LEU A 13 1.42 -3.44 3.83
N PHE A 14 2.67 -3.89 4.00
CA PHE A 14 3.14 -4.35 5.31
C PHE A 14 3.35 -3.20 6.30
N ALA A 15 3.80 -2.03 5.85
CA ALA A 15 3.88 -0.85 6.72
C ALA A 15 2.50 -0.49 7.27
N ARG A 16 1.45 -0.52 6.43
CA ARG A 16 0.07 -0.30 6.86
C ARG A 16 -0.45 -1.42 7.76
N PHE A 17 -0.16 -2.68 7.45
CA PHE A 17 -0.52 -3.82 8.29
C PHE A 17 0.05 -3.70 9.71
N TYR A 18 1.35 -3.45 9.85
CA TYR A 18 1.98 -3.32 11.17
C TYR A 18 1.51 -2.09 11.93
N GLU A 19 1.18 -1.00 11.24
CA GLU A 19 0.52 0.14 11.87
C GLU A 19 -0.83 -0.28 12.49
N LEU A 20 -1.68 -0.95 11.73
CA LEU A 20 -3.01 -1.38 12.18
C LEU A 20 -2.93 -2.42 13.30
N TRP A 21 -2.02 -3.40 13.17
CA TRP A 21 -1.87 -4.44 14.16
C TRP A 21 -1.15 -3.94 15.43
N CYS A 22 0.05 -3.38 15.30
CA CYS A 22 0.89 -3.08 16.46
C CYS A 22 0.52 -1.76 17.14
N GLN A 23 0.09 -0.74 16.39
CA GLN A 23 -0.18 0.59 16.95
C GLN A 23 -1.67 0.84 17.19
N LYS A 24 -2.54 0.22 16.38
CA LYS A 24 -4.00 0.32 16.53
C LYS A 24 -4.62 -0.92 17.17
N HIS A 25 -3.82 -1.95 17.47
CA HIS A 25 -4.24 -3.16 18.18
C HIS A 25 -5.42 -3.91 17.54
N LEU A 26 -5.52 -3.85 16.20
CA LEU A 26 -6.47 -4.69 15.47
C LEU A 26 -6.04 -6.15 15.51
N ASP A 27 -7.01 -7.06 15.38
CA ASP A 27 -6.72 -8.46 15.11
C ASP A 27 -5.89 -8.60 13.81
N PRO A 28 -4.88 -9.49 13.73
CA PRO A 28 -4.05 -9.62 12.54
C PRO A 28 -4.82 -9.88 11.24
N ALA A 29 -5.91 -10.67 11.28
CA ALA A 29 -6.70 -10.94 10.08
C ALA A 29 -7.42 -9.67 9.60
N ASP A 30 -7.98 -8.90 10.53
CA ASP A 30 -8.62 -7.61 10.22
C ASP A 30 -7.60 -6.57 9.76
N ALA A 31 -6.45 -6.48 10.42
CA ALA A 31 -5.37 -5.58 10.05
C ALA A 31 -4.86 -5.86 8.63
N LEU A 32 -4.71 -7.13 8.24
CA LEU A 32 -4.29 -7.49 6.89
C LEU A 32 -5.37 -7.13 5.86
N ARG A 33 -6.63 -7.46 6.13
CA ARG A 33 -7.76 -7.14 5.26
C ARG A 33 -7.87 -5.63 5.02
N ASP A 34 -7.74 -4.84 6.06
CA ASP A 34 -7.83 -3.38 5.94
C ASP A 34 -6.59 -2.77 5.30
N ALA A 35 -5.39 -3.32 5.52
CA ALA A 35 -4.19 -2.92 4.79
C ALA A 35 -4.29 -3.21 3.29
N GLN A 36 -4.85 -4.36 2.89
CA GLN A 36 -5.11 -4.70 1.49
C GLN A 36 -6.11 -3.74 0.84
N ARG A 37 -7.23 -3.47 1.51
CA ARG A 37 -8.25 -2.51 1.03
C ARG A 37 -7.67 -1.11 0.89
N TRP A 38 -6.92 -0.64 1.88
CA TRP A 38 -6.28 0.67 1.82
C TRP A 38 -5.23 0.72 0.69
N THR A 39 -4.42 -0.31 0.51
CA THR A 39 -3.45 -0.36 -0.61
C THR A 39 -4.13 -0.27 -1.97
N ARG A 40 -5.31 -0.90 -2.12
CA ARG A 40 -6.14 -0.86 -3.33
C ARG A 40 -6.76 0.52 -3.57
N ASP A 41 -7.34 1.11 -2.54
CA ASP A 41 -8.23 2.27 -2.67
C ASP A 41 -7.50 3.60 -2.52
N ALA A 42 -6.42 3.65 -1.72
CA ALA A 42 -5.72 4.90 -1.45
C ALA A 42 -4.98 5.43 -2.69
N THR A 43 -5.00 6.75 -2.84
CA THR A 43 -4.23 7.47 -3.86
C THR A 43 -2.74 7.40 -3.55
N ASN A 44 -1.90 7.78 -4.51
CA ASN A 44 -0.47 7.89 -4.30
C ASN A 44 -0.16 8.98 -3.27
N ASP A 45 -0.92 10.08 -3.26
CA ASP A 45 -0.76 11.15 -2.29
C ASP A 45 -1.07 10.70 -0.86
N GLU A 46 -2.18 9.97 -0.65
CA GLU A 46 -2.51 9.41 0.66
C GLU A 46 -1.43 8.43 1.15
N LYS A 47 -0.86 7.65 0.23
CA LYS A 47 0.26 6.75 0.54
C LYS A 47 1.56 7.50 0.81
N HIS A 48 1.85 8.57 0.07
CA HIS A 48 3.02 9.43 0.26
C HIS A 48 2.94 10.16 1.60
N ALA A 49 1.79 10.77 1.92
CA ALA A 49 1.55 11.44 3.19
C ALA A 49 1.76 10.49 4.38
N ARG A 50 1.35 9.22 4.27
CA ARG A 50 1.55 8.23 5.34
C ARG A 50 2.97 7.66 5.37
N PHE A 51 3.55 7.38 4.20
CA PHE A 51 4.83 6.68 4.04
C PHE A 51 5.72 7.37 2.97
N PRO A 52 6.22 8.59 3.26
CA PRO A 52 6.89 9.43 2.25
C PRO A 52 8.21 8.85 1.74
N ARG A 53 8.81 7.92 2.50
CA ARG A 53 10.04 7.21 2.13
C ARG A 53 9.80 6.00 1.21
N LEU A 54 8.55 5.52 1.12
CA LEU A 54 8.20 4.34 0.33
C LEU A 54 7.53 4.73 -0.97
N VAL A 55 6.65 5.73 -0.93
CA VAL A 55 5.94 6.23 -2.10
C VAL A 55 6.38 7.65 -2.31
N ALA A 56 6.94 7.95 -3.48
CA ALA A 56 7.27 9.29 -3.93
C ALA A 56 7.11 9.33 -5.46
N PRO A 57 6.92 10.52 -6.04
CA PRO A 57 6.98 10.66 -7.50
C PRO A 57 8.31 10.12 -8.03
N GLY A 58 8.25 9.39 -9.13
CA GLY A 58 9.45 8.95 -9.83
C GLY A 58 10.17 10.15 -10.46
N PRO A 59 11.46 10.02 -10.79
CA PRO A 59 12.23 11.08 -11.46
C PRO A 59 11.70 11.41 -12.86
N ASP A 60 10.85 10.55 -13.41
CA ASP A 60 10.18 10.66 -14.71
C ASP A 60 8.82 11.39 -14.66
N VAL A 61 8.31 11.68 -13.46
CA VAL A 61 7.09 12.47 -13.29
C VAL A 61 7.44 13.95 -13.43
N ALA A 62 6.95 14.60 -14.49
CA ALA A 62 7.09 16.03 -14.68
C ALA A 62 6.32 16.82 -13.60
N GLU A 63 6.74 18.05 -13.30
CA GLU A 63 6.06 18.90 -12.32
C GLU A 63 4.57 19.10 -12.65
N ASP A 64 4.26 19.31 -13.93
CA ASP A 64 2.89 19.47 -14.42
C ASP A 64 2.03 18.20 -14.26
N ASP A 65 2.65 17.03 -14.10
CA ASP A 65 1.97 15.73 -13.94
C ASP A 65 1.83 15.32 -12.45
N LEU A 66 2.32 16.13 -11.51
CA LEU A 66 2.29 15.78 -10.08
C LEU A 66 0.86 15.58 -9.57
N ASP A 67 -0.10 16.38 -10.01
CA ASP A 67 -1.51 16.23 -9.62
C ASP A 67 -2.10 14.92 -10.15
N VAL A 68 -1.73 14.53 -11.37
CA VAL A 68 -2.15 13.27 -12.00
C VAL A 68 -1.55 12.09 -11.23
N TRP A 69 -0.25 12.16 -10.92
CA TRP A 69 0.43 11.18 -10.11
C TRP A 69 -0.20 11.06 -8.72
N ALA A 70 -0.47 12.19 -8.07
CA ALA A 70 -1.02 12.27 -6.71
C ALA A 70 -2.37 11.56 -6.60
N GLN A 71 -3.26 11.78 -7.57
CA GLN A 71 -4.60 11.20 -7.60
C GLN A 71 -4.62 9.74 -8.08
N ALA A 72 -3.56 9.26 -8.73
CA ALA A 72 -3.51 7.90 -9.24
C ALA A 72 -3.54 6.87 -8.09
N ARG A 73 -4.22 5.75 -8.34
CA ARG A 73 -4.22 4.58 -7.46
C ARG A 73 -3.29 3.51 -8.05
N ALA A 74 -1.97 3.74 -7.96
CA ALA A 74 -0.96 2.93 -8.65
C ALA A 74 -1.07 1.42 -8.31
N HIS A 75 -1.48 1.11 -7.08
CA HIS A 75 -1.58 -0.27 -6.58
C HIS A 75 -3.02 -0.84 -6.58
N ARG A 76 -3.93 -0.30 -7.41
CA ARG A 76 -5.33 -0.77 -7.45
C ARG A 76 -5.49 -2.22 -7.90
N ALA A 77 -4.62 -2.67 -8.81
CA ALA A 77 -4.74 -4.00 -9.41
C ALA A 77 -4.52 -5.10 -8.35
N PRO A 78 -5.27 -6.21 -8.40
CA PRO A 78 -5.19 -7.29 -7.40
C PRO A 78 -3.78 -7.88 -7.28
N TYR A 79 -2.98 -7.78 -8.35
CA TYR A 79 -1.57 -8.16 -8.37
C TYR A 79 -0.77 -7.65 -7.16
N PHE A 80 -1.07 -6.44 -6.66
CA PHE A 80 -0.29 -5.76 -5.63
C PHE A 80 -0.69 -6.08 -4.19
N TRP A 81 -1.87 -6.66 -3.95
CA TRP A 81 -2.41 -6.80 -2.59
C TRP A 81 -3.13 -8.13 -2.34
N ALA A 82 -3.70 -8.77 -3.36
CA ALA A 82 -4.51 -9.98 -3.20
C ALA A 82 -3.74 -11.26 -2.80
N PRO A 83 -2.43 -11.42 -3.07
CA PRO A 83 -1.70 -12.62 -2.67
C PRO A 83 -1.44 -12.77 -1.18
N PHE A 84 -1.57 -11.71 -0.39
CA PHE A 84 -1.22 -11.81 1.02
C PHE A 84 -2.37 -12.47 1.79
N VAL A 85 -2.05 -13.51 2.56
CA VAL A 85 -3.02 -14.25 3.37
C VAL A 85 -2.41 -14.44 4.76
N PHE A 86 -3.20 -14.19 5.79
CA PHE A 86 -2.85 -14.50 7.17
C PHE A 86 -3.41 -15.88 7.51
N VAL A 87 -2.56 -16.79 8.00
CA VAL A 87 -2.93 -18.16 8.37
C VAL A 87 -2.48 -18.46 9.78
N GLY A 88 -3.37 -19.09 10.56
CA GLY A 88 -3.14 -19.39 11.98
C GLY A 88 -3.57 -18.24 12.90
N ALA A 89 -4.38 -18.58 13.89
CA ALA A 89 -4.76 -17.75 15.03
C ALA A 89 -4.81 -18.65 16.27
#